data_AF-A0A524H9D0-F1
#
_entry.id   AF-A0A524H9D0-F1
#
_cell.length_a   1.000
_cell.length_b   1.000
_cell.length_c   1.000
_cell.angle_alpha   90.00
_cell.angle_beta   90.00
_cell.angle_gamma   90.00
#
_symmetry.space_group_name_H-M   'P 1'
#
loop_
_entity.id
_entity.type
_entity.pdbx_description
1 polymer ?
#
loop_
_entity_poly.entity_id
_entity_poly.type
_entity_poly.pdbx_seq_one_letter_code
_entity_poly.pdbx_strand_id
1 'polypeptide(L)'
;MPDTPGRALVRLAAVAAALSLAVAVAGFRGVIPEEFALLGLALFVAFLVLIALLAWQTHQKILAQRDRVERGQMIVILAARLRDQETATLEQMARRGGPAGEAAALILQGRVEHLRSTSEPTA
;
A
#
# COMPACT_ATOMS: atom_id res chain seq x y z
N MET A 1 1.86 -14.81 12.50
CA MET A 1 2.00 -13.62 11.62
C MET A 1 2.31 -14.13 10.22
N PRO A 2 1.38 -14.06 9.26
CA PRO A 2 1.61 -14.59 7.92
C PRO A 2 2.61 -13.69 7.16
N ASP A 3 3.75 -14.28 6.80
CA ASP A 3 4.74 -13.66 5.93
C ASP A 3 4.11 -13.41 4.56
N THR A 4 3.99 -12.14 4.18
CA THR A 4 3.53 -11.77 2.86
C THR A 4 4.52 -12.29 1.82
N PRO A 5 4.07 -12.99 0.75
CA PRO A 5 4.95 -13.64 -0.22
C PRO A 5 5.98 -12.69 -0.86
N GLY A 6 5.67 -11.39 -0.91
CA GLY A 6 6.59 -10.37 -1.39
C GLY A 6 7.84 -10.16 -0.51
N ARG A 7 7.76 -10.31 0.82
CA ARG A 7 8.92 -10.12 1.71
C ARG A 7 9.94 -11.26 1.59
N ALA A 8 9.46 -12.49 1.40
CA ALA A 8 10.32 -13.65 1.16
C ALA A 8 11.05 -13.54 -0.18
N LEU A 9 10.36 -13.12 -1.25
CA LEU A 9 10.96 -12.88 -2.57
C LEU A 9 12.03 -11.79 -2.54
N VAL A 10 11.80 -10.68 -1.83
CA VAL A 10 12.79 -9.59 -1.70
C VAL A 10 14.03 -10.06 -0.93
N ARG A 11 13.86 -10.87 0.12
CA ARG A 11 14.99 -11.46 0.85
C ARG A 11 15.78 -12.43 -0.01
N LEU A 12 15.12 -13.29 -0.78
CA LEU A 12 15.77 -14.21 -1.71
C LEU A 12 16.52 -13.45 -2.81
N ALA A 13 15.92 -12.40 -3.38
CA ALA A 13 16.59 -11.55 -4.36
C ALA A 13 17.81 -10.82 -3.77
N ALA A 14 17.73 -10.33 -2.52
CA ALA A 14 18.84 -9.71 -1.83
C ALA A 14 19.99 -10.70 -1.55
N VAL A 15 19.66 -11.93 -1.14
CA VAL A 15 20.66 -12.99 -0.93
C VAL A 15 21.30 -13.42 -2.26
N ALA A 16 20.51 -13.55 -3.32
CA ALA A 16 21.02 -13.85 -4.66
C ALA A 16 21.93 -12.73 -5.19
N ALA A 17 21.58 -11.46 -4.97
CA ALA A 17 22.42 -10.31 -5.32
C ALA A 17 23.73 -10.30 -4.52
N ALA A 18 23.68 -10.61 -3.22
CA ALA A 18 24.88 -10.70 -2.39
C ALA A 18 25.81 -11.85 -2.82
N LEU A 19 25.24 -13.01 -3.20
CA LEU A 19 25.98 -14.14 -3.78
C LEU A 19 26.61 -13.78 -5.13
N SER A 20 25.84 -13.12 -6.01
CA SER A 20 26.33 -12.58 -7.29
C SER A 20 27.50 -11.62 -7.11
N LEU A 21 27.41 -10.69 -6.15
CA LEU A 21 28.48 -9.76 -5.81
C LEU A 21 29.72 -10.48 -5.27
N ALA A 22 29.54 -11.50 -4.42
CA ALA A 22 30.64 -12.30 -3.89
C ALA A 22 31.40 -13.05 -5.00
N VAL A 23 30.68 -13.60 -5.99
CA VAL A 23 31.27 -14.25 -7.17
C VAL A 23 32.02 -13.26 -8.05
N ALA A 24 31.48 -12.05 -8.25
CA ALA A 24 32.16 -10.99 -9.01
C ALA A 24 33.47 -10.53 -8.32
N VAL A 25 33.46 -10.36 -7.00
CA VAL A 25 34.64 -10.01 -6.21
C VAL A 25 35.68 -11.14 -6.21
N ALA A 26 35.25 -12.40 -6.19
CA ALA A 26 36.13 -13.55 -6.29
C ALA A 26 36.78 -13.67 -7.68
N GLY A 27 36.05 -13.36 -8.76
CA GLY A 27 36.59 -13.26 -10.11
C GLY A 27 37.64 -12.15 -10.26
N PHE A 28 37.39 -10.97 -9.67
CA PHE A 28 38.33 -9.84 -9.70
C PHE A 28 39.65 -10.12 -8.94
N ARG A 29 39.61 -11.02 -7.95
CA ARG A 29 40.81 -11.50 -7.24
C ARG A 29 41.63 -12.52 -8.02
N GLY A 30 41.25 -12.84 -9.27
CA GLY A 30 41.98 -13.77 -10.14
C GLY A 30 41.82 -15.23 -9.72
N VAL A 31 40.85 -15.55 -8.85
CA VAL A 31 40.57 -16.93 -8.40
C VAL A 31 39.73 -17.70 -9.44
N ILE A 32 39.09 -17.01 -10.39
CA ILE A 32 38.16 -17.57 -11.38
C ILE A 32 38.44 -16.93 -12.76
N PRO A 33 38.29 -17.66 -13.89
CA PRO A 33 38.56 -17.14 -15.24
C PRO A 33 37.76 -15.86 -15.58
N GLU A 34 38.36 -14.93 -16.32
CA GLU A 34 37.80 -13.61 -16.68
C GLU A 34 36.41 -13.67 -17.35
N GLU A 35 36.13 -14.77 -18.06
CA GLU A 35 34.83 -15.05 -18.69
C GLU A 35 33.68 -15.06 -17.68
N PHE A 36 33.94 -15.57 -16.47
CA PHE A 36 32.96 -15.58 -15.38
C PHE A 36 32.84 -14.22 -14.68
N ALA A 37 33.87 -13.38 -14.72
CA ALA A 37 33.83 -12.04 -14.16
C ALA A 37 32.87 -11.13 -14.95
N LEU A 38 32.88 -11.22 -16.28
CA LEU A 38 31.94 -10.50 -17.16
C LEU A 38 30.50 -10.96 -16.96
N LEU A 39 30.26 -12.28 -16.88
CA LEU A 39 28.94 -12.84 -16.58
C LEU A 39 28.44 -12.41 -15.19
N GLY A 40 29.31 -12.43 -14.17
CA GLY A 40 28.99 -11.99 -12.82
C GLY A 40 28.62 -10.51 -12.76
N LEU A 41 29.35 -9.65 -13.48
CA LEU A 41 29.08 -8.21 -13.56
C LEU A 41 27.77 -7.93 -14.32
N ALA A 42 27.54 -8.62 -15.44
CA ALA A 42 26.27 -8.51 -16.17
C ALA A 42 25.07 -8.94 -15.31
N LEU A 43 25.20 -10.04 -14.57
CA LEU A 43 24.17 -10.52 -13.65
C LEU A 43 23.93 -9.53 -12.50
N PHE A 44 25.00 -8.93 -11.96
CA PHE A 44 24.90 -7.91 -10.91
C PHE A 44 24.17 -6.66 -11.39
N VAL A 45 24.51 -6.16 -12.59
CA VAL A 45 23.81 -5.01 -13.19
C VAL A 45 22.34 -5.34 -13.46
N ALA A 46 22.04 -6.53 -13.97
CA ALA A 46 20.66 -6.97 -14.17
C ALA A 46 19.87 -6.99 -12.85
N PHE A 47 20.48 -7.47 -11.76
CA PHE A 47 19.89 -7.44 -10.43
C PHE A 47 19.64 -6.03 -9.92
N LEU A 48 20.59 -5.09 -10.11
CA LEU A 48 20.41 -3.70 -9.74
C LEU A 48 19.24 -3.03 -10.47
N VAL A 49 19.11 -3.28 -11.78
CA VAL A 49 17.99 -2.77 -12.58
C VAL A 49 16.66 -3.34 -12.06
N LEU A 50 16.63 -4.63 -11.74
CA LEU A 50 15.44 -5.29 -11.20
C LEU A 50 15.01 -4.70 -9.84
N ILE A 51 15.98 -4.44 -8.95
CA ILE A 51 15.75 -3.79 -7.65
C ILE A 51 15.24 -2.36 -7.85
N ALA A 52 15.85 -1.59 -8.77
CA ALA A 52 15.44 -0.22 -9.06
C ALA A 52 14.00 -0.14 -9.60
N LEU A 53 13.63 -1.05 -10.52
CA LEU A 53 12.26 -1.15 -11.03
C LEU A 53 11.27 -1.53 -9.93
N LEU A 54 11.61 -2.48 -9.05
CA LEU A 54 10.77 -2.83 -7.91
C LEU A 54 10.58 -1.65 -6.96
N ALA A 55 11.67 -0.94 -6.64
CA ALA A 55 11.64 0.24 -5.78
C ALA A 55 10.72 1.32 -6.38
N TRP A 56 10.85 1.59 -7.69
CA TRP A 56 9.98 2.54 -8.39
C TRP A 56 8.50 2.16 -8.34
N GLN A 57 8.18 0.88 -8.60
CA GLN A 57 6.79 0.40 -8.50
C GLN A 57 6.24 0.49 -7.08
N THR A 58 7.05 0.17 -6.06
CA THR A 58 6.64 0.33 -4.67
C THR A 58 6.42 1.79 -4.31
N HIS A 59 7.24 2.71 -4.81
CA HIS A 59 7.09 4.13 -4.54
C HIS A 59 5.77 4.67 -5.14
N GLN A 60 5.44 4.29 -6.37
CA GLN A 60 4.16 4.59 -7.01
C GLN A 60 2.96 4.03 -6.22
N LYS A 61 3.05 2.78 -5.75
CA LYS A 61 1.99 2.17 -4.93
C LYS A 61 1.83 2.85 -3.57
N ILE A 62 2.92 3.27 -2.95
CA ILE A 62 2.90 3.99 -1.68
C ILE A 62 2.28 5.38 -1.85
N LEU A 63 2.59 6.10 -2.93
CA LEU A 63 1.95 7.38 -3.26
C LEU A 63 0.45 7.21 -3.48
N ALA A 64 0.03 6.21 -4.27
CA ALA A 64 -1.38 5.90 -4.48
C ALA A 64 -2.10 5.45 -3.19
N GLN A 65 -1.41 4.75 -2.28
CA GLN A 65 -1.96 4.41 -0.97
C GLN A 65 -2.07 5.63 -0.06
N ARG A 66 -1.09 6.54 -0.06
CA ARG A 66 -1.14 7.79 0.70
C ARG A 66 -2.34 8.63 0.29
N ASP A 67 -2.57 8.81 -1.00
CA ASP A 67 -3.74 9.51 -1.53
C ASP A 67 -5.07 8.91 -1.02
N ARG A 68 -5.17 7.57 -0.98
CA ARG A 68 -6.36 6.88 -0.48
C ARG A 68 -6.52 7.03 1.03
N VAL A 69 -5.42 6.95 1.79
CA VAL A 69 -5.43 7.10 3.24
C VAL A 69 -5.77 8.53 3.64
N GLU A 70 -5.21 9.54 2.96
CA GLU A 70 -5.51 10.96 3.20
C GLU A 70 -6.98 11.28 2.88
N ARG A 71 -7.51 10.79 1.75
CA ARG A 71 -8.94 10.93 1.42
C ARG A 71 -9.83 10.26 2.46
N GLY A 72 -9.48 9.04 2.88
CA GLY A 72 -10.21 8.30 3.92
C GLY A 72 -10.21 9.03 5.27
N GLN A 73 -9.05 9.53 5.72
CA GLN A 73 -8.96 10.32 6.95
C GLN A 73 -9.78 11.62 6.85
N MET A 74 -9.75 12.29 5.70
CA MET A 74 -10.54 13.50 5.47
C MET A 74 -12.04 13.22 5.59
N ILE A 75 -12.53 12.12 4.98
CA ILE A 75 -13.93 11.68 5.08
C ILE A 75 -14.31 11.39 6.55
N VAL A 76 -13.44 10.73 7.32
CA VAL A 76 -13.70 10.43 8.74
C VAL A 76 -13.75 11.71 9.58
N ILE A 77 -12.86 12.67 9.34
CA ILE A 77 -12.85 13.97 10.04
C ILE A 77 -14.11 14.78 9.71
N LEU A 78 -14.49 14.80 8.43
CA LEU A 78 -15.76 15.37 7.98
C LEU A 78 -16.92 14.67 8.68
N ALA A 79 -16.96 13.35 8.69
CA ALA A 79 -18.02 12.60 9.36
C ALA A 79 -18.11 12.92 10.86
N ALA A 80 -16.98 13.08 11.54
CA ALA A 80 -16.93 13.50 12.94
C ALA A 80 -17.51 14.91 13.15
N ARG A 81 -17.21 15.87 12.26
CA ARG A 81 -17.77 17.23 12.34
C ARG A 81 -19.24 17.32 11.94
N LEU A 82 -19.69 16.43 11.05
CA LEU A 82 -21.08 16.38 10.59
C LEU A 82 -21.99 15.52 11.49
N ARG A 83 -21.42 14.80 12.46
CA ARG A 83 -22.15 13.87 13.35
C ARG A 83 -23.33 14.52 14.07
N ASP A 84 -23.18 15.78 14.47
CA ASP A 84 -24.20 16.54 15.22
C ASP A 84 -25.11 17.38 14.33
N GLN A 85 -24.95 17.34 12.99
CA GLN A 85 -25.85 18.05 12.09
C GLN A 85 -27.21 17.35 11.95
N GLU A 86 -28.22 18.15 11.63
CA GLU A 86 -29.57 17.68 11.36
C GLU A 86 -29.61 16.75 10.14
N THR A 87 -30.49 15.75 10.20
CA THR A 87 -30.63 14.70 9.18
C THR A 87 -30.97 15.29 7.80
N ALA A 88 -31.78 16.35 7.76
CA ALA A 88 -32.15 17.04 6.52
C ALA A 88 -30.94 17.71 5.83
N THR A 89 -30.02 18.27 6.62
CA THR A 89 -28.80 18.90 6.11
C THR A 89 -27.81 17.84 5.59
N LEU A 90 -27.71 16.71 6.30
CA LEU A 90 -26.91 15.55 5.88
C LEU A 90 -27.40 14.95 4.55
N GLU A 91 -28.71 14.81 4.37
CA GLU A 91 -29.28 14.33 3.09
C GLU A 91 -29.00 15.28 1.94
N GLN A 92 -29.08 16.59 2.17
CA GLN A 92 -28.77 17.59 1.15
C GLN A 92 -27.28 17.56 0.77
N MET A 93 -26.39 17.33 1.74
CA MET A 93 -24.95 17.16 1.49
C MET A 93 -24.64 15.83 0.79
N ALA A 94 -25.31 14.73 1.16
CA ALA A 94 -25.18 13.45 0.48
C ALA A 94 -25.59 13.53 -1.00
N ARG A 95 -26.67 14.27 -1.32
CA ARG A 95 -27.14 14.49 -2.71
C ARG A 95 -26.18 15.35 -3.55
N ARG A 96 -25.43 16.26 -2.93
CA ARG A 96 -24.45 17.12 -3.62
C ARG A 96 -23.20 16.35 -4.07
N GLY A 97 -22.89 15.21 -3.44
CA GLY A 97 -21.72 14.39 -3.75
C GLY A 97 -20.39 14.97 -3.25
N GLY A 98 -19.29 14.27 -3.56
CA GLY A 98 -17.95 14.61 -3.08
C GLY A 98 -17.61 14.06 -1.68
N PRO A 99 -16.43 14.38 -1.13
CA PRO A 99 -15.94 13.79 0.12
C PRO A 99 -16.82 14.11 1.34
N ALA A 100 -17.50 15.28 1.34
CA ALA A 100 -18.47 15.63 2.36
C ALA A 100 -19.80 14.85 2.21
N GLY A 101 -20.21 14.53 0.99
CA GLY A 101 -21.40 13.72 0.72
C GLY A 101 -21.20 12.25 1.09
N GLU A 102 -20.02 11.68 0.83
CA GLU A 102 -19.66 10.32 1.27
C GLU A 102 -19.65 10.22 2.80
N ALA A 103 -19.08 11.21 3.50
CA ALA A 103 -19.12 11.30 4.96
C ALA A 103 -20.56 11.39 5.49
N ALA A 104 -21.41 12.21 4.87
CA ALA A 104 -22.82 12.35 5.25
C ALA A 104 -23.61 11.05 5.04
N ALA A 105 -23.37 10.34 3.93
CA ALA A 105 -23.99 9.05 3.63
C ALA A 105 -23.62 7.99 4.68
N LEU A 106 -22.34 7.94 5.10
CA LEU A 106 -21.88 7.03 6.16
C LEU A 106 -22.57 7.30 7.51
N ILE A 107 -22.78 8.58 7.87
CA ILE A 107 -23.51 8.94 9.10
C ILE A 107 -24.96 8.50 9.00
N LEU A 108 -25.64 8.78 7.88
CA LEU A 108 -27.03 8.39 7.66
C LEU A 108 -27.19 6.87 7.76
N GLN A 109 -26.30 6.10 7.12
CA GLN A 109 -26.29 4.65 7.21
C GLN A 109 -26.09 4.16 8.65
N GLY A 110 -25.17 4.77 9.40
CA GLY A 110 -24.96 4.46 10.82
C GLY A 110 -26.18 4.76 11.69
N ARG A 111 -26.92 5.84 11.42
CA ARG A 111 -28.16 6.19 12.14
C ARG A 111 -29.28 5.18 11.86
N VAL A 112 -29.43 4.74 10.60
CA VAL A 112 -30.41 3.71 10.21
C VAL A 112 -30.10 2.37 10.88
N GLU A 113 -28.83 1.97 10.93
CA GLU A 113 -28.42 0.72 11.60
C GLU A 113 -28.68 0.77 13.11
N HIS A 114 -28.42 1.91 13.75
CA HIS A 114 -28.67 2.08 15.19
C HIS A 114 -30.16 2.00 15.52
N LEU A 115 -31.01 2.65 14.71
CA LEU A 115 -32.47 2.54 14.82
C LEU A 115 -32.95 1.09 14.65
N ARG A 116 -32.40 0.36 13.67
CA ARG A 116 -32.71 -1.04 13.43
C ARG A 116 -32.35 -1.93 14.63
N SER A 117 -31.15 -1.75 15.18
CA SER A 117 -30.68 -2.50 16.36
C SER A 117 -31.48 -2.21 17.64
N THR A 118 -32.05 -1.01 17.75
CA THR A 118 -32.90 -0.64 18.90
C THR A 118 -34.33 -1.18 18.74
N SER A 119 -34.76 -1.44 17.49
CA SER A 119 -36.08 -1.97 17.15
C SER A 119 -36.18 -3.49 17.11
N GLU A 120 -35.07 -4.22 17.21
CA GLU A 120 -35.07 -5.66 17.48
C GLU A 120 -34.96 -5.89 19.00
N PRO A 121 -36.09 -6.03 19.73
CA PRO A 121 -36.03 -6.58 21.08
C PRO A 121 -35.56 -8.03 20.94
N THR A 122 -34.58 -8.39 21.75
CA THR A 122 -34.14 -9.78 21.97
C THR A 122 -35.37 -10.65 22.24
N ALA A 123 -35.77 -11.43 21.23
CA ALA A 123 -36.75 -12.50 21.32
C ALA A 123 -36.04 -13.82 21.66
#